data_AF-A0A2M9HQ35-F1
#
_entry.id   AF-A0A2M9HQ35-F1
#
_cell.length_a   1.000
_cell.length_b   1.000
_cell.length_c   1.000
_cell.angle_alpha   90.00
_cell.angle_beta   90.00
_cell.angle_gamma   90.00
#
_symmetry.space_group_name_H-M   'P 1'
#
loop_
_entity.id
_entity.type
_entity.pdbx_description
1 polymer ?
#
loop_
_entity_poly.entity_id
_entity_poly.type
_entity_poly.pdbx_seq_one_letter_code
_entity_poly.pdbx_strand_id
1 'polypeptide(L)'
;MSEPTDDFEYERRFFCRELPAEYDDGDVPTLIIQSYYVHTDNYALRIRLLSHDIHIDMTSDLDPLAILNQYRERFSEAYVTVKGPSVGGTRYEVEREVDTRIAVELVCRGGAVIIKNRYSVWIAEDGWSVDVFGGANAPLIVAEAERATPVTNLTIPKFCITEITDQPRFNNDGLAGRPFSEWADDFERELAQQGPHFQQYFGKNRMA
;
A
#
# COMPACT_ATOMS: atom_id res chain seq x y z
N MET A 1 -15.69 -14.31 -28.39
CA MET A 1 -14.86 -15.03 -27.42
C MET A 1 -13.87 -14.03 -26.89
N SER A 2 -14.13 -13.44 -25.72
CA SER A 2 -13.14 -12.66 -24.99
C SER A 2 -12.05 -13.60 -24.52
N GLU A 3 -10.79 -13.26 -24.76
CA GLU A 3 -9.65 -13.98 -24.18
C GLU A 3 -9.80 -13.96 -22.64
N PRO A 4 -9.42 -15.04 -21.94
CA PRO A 4 -9.38 -15.02 -20.49
C PRO A 4 -8.31 -13.99 -20.09
N THR A 5 -8.73 -12.87 -19.50
CA THR A 5 -7.80 -11.98 -18.79
C THR A 5 -7.18 -12.79 -17.65
N ASP A 6 -5.86 -12.81 -17.58
CA ASP A 6 -5.13 -13.43 -16.48
C ASP A 6 -5.34 -12.51 -15.25
N ASP A 7 -6.37 -12.80 -14.46
CA ASP A 7 -6.83 -11.98 -13.32
C ASP A 7 -5.92 -12.12 -12.08
N PHE A 8 -4.65 -12.49 -12.26
CA PHE A 8 -3.68 -12.69 -11.18
C PHE A 8 -2.69 -11.52 -11.11
N GLU A 9 -2.75 -10.76 -10.02
CA GLU A 9 -1.71 -9.79 -9.66
C GLU A 9 -0.54 -10.53 -9.01
N TYR A 10 0.68 -10.27 -9.50
CA TYR A 10 1.89 -10.85 -8.95
C TYR A 10 2.70 -9.74 -8.29
N GLU A 11 2.67 -9.72 -6.96
CA GLU A 11 3.37 -8.75 -6.13
C GLU A 11 4.28 -9.43 -5.09
N ARG A 12 5.35 -8.74 -4.71
CA ARG A 12 6.14 -9.06 -3.53
C ARG A 12 6.33 -7.80 -2.71
N ARG A 13 6.10 -7.90 -1.40
CA ARG A 13 6.07 -6.76 -0.49
C ARG A 13 7.11 -6.87 0.59
N PHE A 14 7.73 -5.75 0.93
CA PHE A 14 8.86 -5.68 1.85
C PHE A 14 8.64 -4.56 2.86
N PHE A 15 8.95 -4.85 4.12
CA PHE A 15 9.02 -3.85 5.16
C PHE A 15 10.33 -3.06 5.03
N CYS A 16 10.23 -1.74 5.11
CA CYS A 16 11.34 -0.80 4.99
C CYS A 16 11.35 0.15 6.20
N ARG A 17 12.51 0.72 6.51
CA ARG A 17 12.64 1.76 7.55
C ARG A 17 12.75 3.17 6.98
N GLU A 18 13.21 3.28 5.74
CA GLU A 18 13.37 4.53 5.03
C GLU A 18 13.29 4.28 3.51
N LEU A 19 12.98 5.33 2.76
CA LEU A 19 13.23 5.40 1.32
C LEU A 19 14.55 6.17 1.13
N PRO A 20 15.63 5.52 0.64
CA PRO A 20 16.89 6.21 0.38
C PRO A 20 16.74 7.34 -0.65
N ALA A 21 17.39 8.48 -0.38
CA ALA A 21 17.31 9.68 -1.24
C ALA A 21 17.82 9.45 -2.68
N GLU A 22 18.62 8.39 -2.93
CA GLU A 22 19.06 8.03 -4.27
C GLU A 22 17.94 7.45 -5.16
N TYR A 23 16.84 7.00 -4.55
CA TYR A 23 15.65 6.51 -5.25
C TYR A 23 14.52 7.54 -5.29
N ASP A 24 14.68 8.68 -4.63
CA ASP A 24 13.78 9.82 -4.76
C ASP A 24 14.24 10.67 -5.96
N ASP A 25 13.51 10.57 -7.06
CA ASP A 25 13.78 11.34 -8.28
C ASP A 25 13.32 12.81 -8.18
N GLY A 26 12.71 13.19 -7.05
CA GLY A 26 12.19 14.52 -6.79
C GLY A 26 10.80 14.78 -7.37
N ASP A 27 10.18 13.77 -8.01
CA ASP A 27 8.80 13.88 -8.43
C ASP A 27 7.86 13.89 -7.21
N VAL A 28 6.73 14.58 -7.35
CA VAL A 28 5.73 14.61 -6.28
C VAL A 28 5.12 13.21 -6.16
N PRO A 29 5.20 12.56 -4.98
CA PRO A 29 4.58 11.25 -4.81
C PRO A 29 3.06 11.36 -4.97
N THR A 30 2.43 10.25 -5.33
CA THR A 30 0.97 10.19 -5.31
C THR A 30 0.50 10.19 -3.84
N LEU A 31 -0.16 11.26 -3.42
CA LEU A 31 -0.88 11.29 -2.15
C LEU A 31 -2.14 10.45 -2.29
N ILE A 32 -2.28 9.46 -1.41
CA ILE A 32 -3.44 8.57 -1.38
C ILE A 32 -4.14 8.70 -0.03
N ILE A 33 -5.43 9.04 -0.06
CA ILE A 33 -6.33 8.91 1.09
C ILE A 33 -7.38 7.86 0.76
N GLN A 34 -7.51 6.85 1.60
CA GLN A 34 -8.46 5.76 1.38
C GLN A 34 -9.22 5.44 2.65
N SER A 35 -10.51 5.14 2.52
CA SER A 35 -11.38 4.75 3.63
C SER A 35 -11.98 3.38 3.40
N TYR A 36 -11.96 2.54 4.44
CA TYR A 36 -12.53 1.20 4.45
C TYR A 36 -13.80 1.17 5.27
N TYR A 37 -14.95 0.94 4.61
CA TYR A 37 -16.26 0.78 5.26
C TYR A 37 -16.55 -0.65 5.67
N VAL A 38 -15.93 -1.59 4.97
CA VAL A 38 -15.94 -3.02 5.26
C VAL A 38 -14.51 -3.50 5.08
N HIS A 39 -14.02 -4.31 6.02
CA HIS A 39 -12.69 -4.92 6.01
C HIS A 39 -12.67 -6.23 6.84
N THR A 40 -13.80 -6.93 6.91
CA THR A 40 -14.02 -8.12 7.74
C THR A 40 -14.19 -9.36 6.88
N ASP A 41 -13.76 -10.52 7.37
CA ASP A 41 -13.90 -11.82 6.68
C ASP A 41 -13.35 -11.84 5.25
N ASN A 42 -12.28 -11.07 5.00
CA ASN A 42 -11.67 -10.83 3.69
C ASN A 42 -12.57 -10.12 2.66
N TYR A 43 -13.72 -9.56 3.08
CA TYR A 43 -14.49 -8.64 2.26
C TYR A 43 -13.98 -7.21 2.49
N ALA A 44 -13.96 -6.40 1.43
CA ALA A 44 -13.64 -4.99 1.55
C ALA A 44 -14.55 -4.10 0.70
N LEU A 45 -14.92 -2.95 1.26
CA LEU A 45 -15.50 -1.83 0.54
C LEU A 45 -14.63 -0.61 0.81
N ARG A 46 -13.92 -0.15 -0.22
CA ARG A 46 -12.93 0.93 -0.14
C ARG A 46 -13.33 2.09 -1.02
N ILE A 47 -13.21 3.31 -0.50
CA ILE A 47 -13.10 4.53 -1.30
C ILE A 47 -11.63 4.96 -1.29
N ARG A 48 -11.03 5.23 -2.45
CA ARG A 48 -9.65 5.69 -2.60
C ARG A 48 -9.62 6.99 -3.39
N LEU A 49 -8.94 7.99 -2.88
CA LEU A 49 -8.73 9.32 -3.47
C LEU A 49 -7.24 9.51 -3.74
N LEU A 50 -6.90 10.04 -4.91
CA LEU A 50 -5.51 10.27 -5.33
C LEU A 50 -5.29 11.75 -5.72
N SER A 51 -4.13 12.27 -5.35
CA SER A 51 -3.59 13.55 -5.82
C SER A 51 -2.14 13.33 -6.24
N HIS A 52 -1.73 13.99 -7.32
CA HIS A 52 -0.38 13.89 -7.91
C HIS A 52 0.43 15.19 -7.75
N ASP A 53 -0.09 16.16 -7.00
CA ASP A 53 0.49 17.51 -6.87
C ASP A 53 0.62 17.96 -5.41
N ILE A 54 0.32 17.07 -4.46
CA ILE A 54 0.43 17.32 -3.03
C ILE A 54 1.50 16.40 -2.44
N HIS A 55 2.44 17.01 -1.73
CA HIS A 55 3.39 16.31 -0.87
C HIS A 55 3.16 16.75 0.59
N ILE A 56 2.93 15.79 1.47
CA ILE A 56 2.78 16.00 2.91
C ILE A 56 3.74 15.06 3.65
N ASP A 57 4.39 15.57 4.69
CA ASP A 57 5.22 14.74 5.58
C ASP A 57 4.33 13.75 6.34
N MET A 58 4.62 12.46 6.20
CA MET A 58 3.81 11.37 6.77
C MET A 58 4.15 11.13 8.25
N THR A 59 3.79 12.09 9.10
CA THR A 59 4.02 12.03 10.55
C THR A 59 2.92 11.26 11.29
N SER A 60 3.19 10.83 12.54
CA SER A 60 2.23 10.05 13.35
C SER A 60 1.06 10.86 13.90
N ASP A 61 1.23 12.17 14.04
CA ASP A 61 0.20 13.11 14.53
C ASP A 61 -0.70 13.66 13.42
N LEU A 62 -0.45 13.25 12.17
CA LEU A 62 -1.23 13.69 11.02
C LEU A 62 -2.68 13.15 11.10
N ASP A 63 -3.64 14.04 10.92
CA ASP A 63 -5.06 13.71 10.78
C ASP A 63 -5.45 13.62 9.29
N PRO A 64 -5.72 12.41 8.76
CA PRO A 64 -6.11 12.22 7.37
C PRO A 64 -7.34 13.04 6.94
N LEU A 65 -8.32 13.20 7.84
CA LEU A 65 -9.55 13.93 7.53
C LEU A 65 -9.31 15.44 7.48
N ALA A 66 -8.40 15.96 8.31
CA ALA A 66 -7.99 17.35 8.24
C ALA A 66 -7.30 17.65 6.89
N ILE A 67 -6.37 16.79 6.47
CA ILE A 67 -5.69 16.90 5.17
C ILE A 67 -6.71 16.81 4.02
N LEU A 68 -7.61 15.83 4.05
CA LEU A 68 -8.64 15.68 3.05
C LEU A 68 -9.51 16.94 2.91
N ASN A 69 -9.96 17.51 4.02
CA ASN A 69 -10.77 18.72 4.00
C ASN A 69 -10.01 19.93 3.49
N GLN A 70 -8.73 20.08 3.87
CA GLN A 70 -7.88 21.18 3.43
C GLN A 70 -7.62 21.14 1.92
N TYR A 71 -7.48 19.95 1.34
CA TYR A 71 -7.04 19.76 -0.04
C TYR A 71 -8.08 19.11 -0.98
N ARG A 72 -9.35 19.08 -0.57
CA ARG A 72 -10.44 18.38 -1.28
C ARG A 72 -10.51 18.64 -2.80
N GLU A 73 -10.27 19.87 -3.25
CA GLU A 73 -10.34 20.26 -4.67
C GLU A 73 -9.11 19.86 -5.49
N ARG A 74 -8.06 19.34 -4.84
CA ARG A 74 -6.80 18.91 -5.48
C ARG A 74 -6.71 17.39 -5.66
N PHE A 75 -7.71 16.64 -5.19
CA PHE A 75 -7.84 15.23 -5.54
C PHE A 75 -8.41 15.11 -6.95
N SER A 76 -7.63 14.51 -7.84
CA SER A 76 -7.93 14.40 -9.28
C SER A 76 -8.66 13.11 -9.63
N GLU A 77 -8.47 12.06 -8.84
CA GLU A 77 -9.02 10.73 -9.11
C GLU A 77 -9.64 10.14 -7.86
N ALA A 78 -10.72 9.39 -8.05
CA ALA A 78 -11.35 8.65 -6.98
C ALA A 78 -11.94 7.33 -7.49
N TYR A 79 -11.85 6.31 -6.64
CA TYR A 79 -12.30 4.96 -6.97
C TYR A 79 -13.10 4.38 -5.81
N VAL A 80 -14.16 3.65 -6.14
CA VAL A 80 -14.79 2.68 -5.24
C VAL A 80 -14.35 1.28 -5.62
N THR A 81 -13.89 0.52 -4.64
CA THR A 81 -13.43 -0.85 -4.82
C THR A 81 -14.25 -1.77 -3.94
N VAL A 82 -14.85 -2.79 -4.55
CA VAL A 82 -15.51 -3.90 -3.85
C VAL A 82 -14.66 -5.13 -4.01
N LYS A 83 -14.31 -5.76 -2.89
CA LYS A 83 -13.51 -6.97 -2.87
C LYS A 83 -14.23 -8.10 -2.12
N GLY A 84 -14.30 -9.29 -2.73
CA GLY A 84 -14.79 -10.53 -2.11
C GLY A 84 -13.68 -11.28 -1.37
N PRO A 85 -13.95 -12.47 -0.81
CA PRO A 85 -12.93 -13.24 -0.10
C PRO A 85 -11.92 -13.82 -1.09
N SER A 86 -10.65 -13.94 -0.67
CA SER A 86 -9.64 -14.67 -1.42
C SER A 86 -9.77 -16.17 -1.14
N VAL A 87 -9.94 -16.98 -2.18
CA VAL A 87 -10.01 -18.45 -2.09
C VAL A 87 -9.03 -19.03 -3.09
N GLY A 88 -8.01 -19.75 -2.58
CA GLY A 88 -7.00 -20.39 -3.43
C GLY A 88 -6.12 -19.41 -4.22
N GLY A 89 -5.97 -18.17 -3.74
CA GLY A 89 -5.17 -17.13 -4.43
C GLY A 89 -5.95 -16.31 -5.46
N THR A 90 -7.24 -16.57 -5.65
CA THR A 90 -8.12 -15.76 -6.52
C THR A 90 -9.13 -14.99 -5.67
N ARG A 91 -9.39 -13.73 -6.02
CA ARG A 91 -10.32 -12.85 -5.33
C ARG A 91 -11.22 -12.14 -6.35
N TYR A 92 -12.51 -11.99 -6.03
CA TYR A 92 -13.36 -11.04 -6.76
C TYR A 92 -12.96 -9.62 -6.38
N GLU A 93 -12.54 -8.82 -7.35
CA GLU A 93 -12.24 -7.41 -7.17
C GLU A 93 -12.82 -6.60 -8.32
N VAL A 94 -13.62 -5.58 -7.99
CA VAL A 94 -14.13 -4.63 -8.97
C VAL A 94 -13.84 -3.22 -8.47
N GLU A 95 -13.12 -2.49 -9.29
CA GLU A 95 -12.85 -1.07 -9.11
C GLU A 95 -13.62 -0.24 -10.14
N ARG A 96 -14.22 0.87 -9.70
CA ARG A 96 -14.91 1.83 -10.56
C ARG A 96 -14.53 3.25 -10.16
N GLU A 97 -14.27 4.08 -11.16
CA GLU A 97 -14.09 5.51 -10.96
C GLU A 97 -15.39 6.15 -10.46
N VAL A 98 -15.25 7.12 -9.56
CA VAL A 98 -16.35 7.90 -8.99
C VAL A 98 -15.98 9.38 -8.96
N ASP A 99 -16.98 10.26 -8.94
CA ASP A 99 -16.73 11.71 -8.82
C ASP A 99 -15.98 12.01 -7.50
N THR A 100 -14.87 12.74 -7.60
CA THR A 100 -13.99 13.03 -6.46
C THR A 100 -14.70 13.77 -5.35
N ARG A 101 -15.65 14.67 -5.66
CA ARG A 101 -16.41 15.41 -4.64
C ARG A 101 -17.33 14.47 -3.87
N ILE A 102 -17.91 13.47 -4.52
CA ILE A 102 -18.71 12.43 -3.86
C ILE A 102 -17.81 11.55 -2.98
N ALA A 103 -16.65 11.12 -3.49
CA ALA A 103 -15.72 10.29 -2.73
C ALA A 103 -15.19 11.00 -1.48
N VAL A 104 -14.85 12.29 -1.56
CA VAL A 104 -14.49 13.13 -0.40
C VAL A 104 -15.59 13.09 0.65
N GLU A 105 -16.84 13.35 0.25
CA GLU A 105 -17.98 13.37 1.16
C GLU A 105 -18.24 12.00 1.79
N LEU A 106 -18.05 10.90 1.05
CA LEU A 106 -18.10 9.56 1.62
C LEU A 106 -17.05 9.42 2.71
N VAL A 107 -15.76 9.66 2.40
CA VAL A 107 -14.65 9.46 3.34
C VAL A 107 -14.87 10.26 4.64
N CYS A 108 -15.34 11.50 4.54
CA CYS A 108 -15.65 12.32 5.71
C CYS A 108 -16.79 11.78 6.60
N ARG A 109 -17.63 10.87 6.09
CA ARG A 109 -18.77 10.30 6.83
C ARG A 109 -18.47 8.97 7.52
N GLY A 110 -17.35 8.32 7.21
CA GLY A 110 -16.96 7.13 7.96
C GLY A 110 -15.98 6.20 7.25
N GLY A 111 -15.88 5.00 7.83
CA GLY A 111 -14.85 4.02 7.54
C GLY A 111 -13.54 4.32 8.28
N ALA A 112 -12.61 3.37 8.18
CA ALA A 112 -11.26 3.53 8.71
C ALA A 112 -10.37 4.17 7.64
N VAL A 113 -9.85 5.36 7.94
CA VAL A 113 -9.10 6.19 6.98
C VAL A 113 -7.60 5.93 7.10
N ILE A 114 -6.97 5.72 5.95
CA ILE A 114 -5.52 5.58 5.80
C ILE A 114 -5.04 6.69 4.86
N ILE A 115 -3.89 7.27 5.19
CA ILE A 115 -3.16 8.21 4.36
C ILE A 115 -1.74 7.71 4.11
N LYS A 116 -1.25 7.87 2.89
CA LYS A 116 0.12 7.54 2.50
C LYS A 116 0.57 8.35 1.29
N ASN A 117 1.88 8.53 1.17
CA ASN A 117 2.52 8.91 -0.09
C ASN A 117 2.99 7.64 -0.78
N ARG A 118 2.72 7.50 -2.08
CA ARG A 118 3.27 6.44 -2.92
C ARG A 118 4.32 7.01 -3.87
N TYR A 119 5.55 6.55 -3.72
CA TYR A 119 6.65 6.85 -4.63
C TYR A 119 6.75 5.72 -5.65
N SER A 120 6.82 6.08 -6.93
CA SER A 120 7.03 5.13 -8.02
C SER A 120 8.50 5.19 -8.42
N VAL A 121 9.26 4.15 -8.11
CA VAL A 121 10.72 4.14 -8.32
C VAL A 121 11.14 2.99 -9.22
N TRP A 122 12.11 3.24 -10.10
CA TRP A 122 12.67 2.19 -10.96
C TRP A 122 13.98 1.67 -10.37
N ILE A 123 14.02 0.41 -9.95
CA ILE A 123 15.21 -0.19 -9.34
C ILE A 123 15.63 -1.43 -10.12
N ALA A 124 16.84 -1.35 -10.67
CA ALA A 124 17.38 -2.34 -11.60
C ALA A 124 16.44 -2.57 -12.81
N GLU A 125 15.73 -3.70 -12.82
CA GLU A 125 14.88 -4.15 -13.93
C GLU A 125 13.37 -4.03 -13.61
N ASP A 126 13.03 -3.53 -12.41
CA ASP A 126 11.68 -3.57 -11.86
C ASP A 126 11.17 -2.18 -11.46
N GLY A 127 9.87 -1.97 -11.67
CA GLY A 127 9.12 -0.87 -11.08
C GLY A 127 8.68 -1.23 -9.67
N TRP A 128 8.87 -0.28 -8.75
CA TRP A 128 8.52 -0.43 -7.34
C TRP A 128 7.57 0.69 -6.91
N SER A 129 6.56 0.33 -6.13
CA SER A 129 5.76 1.28 -5.36
C SER A 129 6.27 1.29 -3.93
N VAL A 130 6.75 2.43 -3.43
CA VAL A 130 7.13 2.61 -2.03
C VAL A 130 6.08 3.47 -1.34
N ASP A 131 5.29 2.84 -0.47
CA ASP A 131 4.26 3.48 0.33
C ASP A 131 4.84 3.93 1.67
N VAL A 132 4.79 5.23 1.94
CA VAL A 132 5.12 5.84 3.24
C VAL A 132 3.83 6.24 3.93
N PHE A 133 3.50 5.61 5.05
CA PHE A 133 2.22 5.79 5.74
C PHE A 133 2.27 6.88 6.82
N GLY A 134 1.19 7.68 6.90
CA GLY A 134 1.01 8.72 7.92
C GLY A 134 -0.01 8.34 9.00
N GLY A 135 -0.18 9.24 9.98
CA GLY A 135 -1.14 9.11 11.07
C GLY A 135 -0.92 7.85 11.91
N ALA A 136 -1.99 7.11 12.19
CA ALA A 136 -1.94 5.89 13.01
C ALA A 136 -1.10 4.75 12.42
N ASN A 137 -0.75 4.82 11.13
CA ASN A 137 0.11 3.84 10.46
C ASN A 137 1.56 4.31 10.33
N ALA A 138 1.90 5.56 10.68
CA ALA A 138 3.28 5.97 10.75
C ALA A 138 4.04 5.19 11.85
N PRO A 139 5.35 4.92 11.67
CA PRO A 139 6.22 5.30 10.55
C PRO A 139 6.34 4.19 9.50
N LEU A 140 5.29 3.39 9.26
CA LEU A 140 5.37 2.24 8.36
C LEU A 140 5.77 2.66 6.95
N ILE A 141 6.74 1.92 6.38
CA ILE A 141 7.08 2.00 4.96
C ILE A 141 7.02 0.60 4.37
N VAL A 142 6.32 0.48 3.24
CA VAL A 142 6.18 -0.79 2.49
C VAL A 142 6.63 -0.57 1.06
N ALA A 143 7.60 -1.35 0.60
CA ALA A 143 7.99 -1.40 -0.80
C ALA A 143 7.35 -2.61 -1.48
N GLU A 144 6.79 -2.41 -2.65
CA GLU A 144 6.08 -3.42 -3.43
C GLU A 144 6.67 -3.46 -4.84
N ALA A 145 7.12 -4.65 -5.25
CA ALA A 145 7.48 -4.93 -6.63
C ALA A 145 6.33 -5.68 -7.29
N GLU A 146 5.88 -5.20 -8.44
CA GLU A 146 4.74 -5.76 -9.18
C GLU A 146 5.15 -6.08 -10.62
N ARG A 147 4.64 -7.19 -11.17
CA ARG A 147 4.81 -7.57 -12.58
C ARG A 147 3.52 -8.19 -13.12
N ALA A 148 3.36 -8.14 -14.45
CA ALA A 148 2.29 -8.88 -15.15
C ALA A 148 2.47 -10.42 -15.12
N THR A 149 3.59 -10.90 -14.60
CA THR A 149 3.90 -12.34 -14.44
C THR A 149 4.56 -12.53 -13.07
N PRO A 150 4.65 -13.77 -12.53
CA PRO A 150 5.27 -13.99 -11.22
C PRO A 150 6.59 -13.24 -11.01
N VAL A 151 6.68 -12.48 -9.91
CA VAL A 151 7.87 -11.69 -9.54
C VAL A 151 8.99 -12.62 -9.09
N THR A 152 9.72 -13.13 -10.08
CA THR A 152 10.79 -14.09 -9.92
C THR A 152 12.16 -13.47 -10.19
N ASN A 153 13.19 -13.98 -9.52
CA ASN A 153 14.58 -13.52 -9.65
C ASN A 153 14.79 -12.01 -9.35
N LEU A 154 13.99 -11.49 -8.43
CA LEU A 154 13.95 -10.10 -8.02
C LEU A 154 15.31 -9.62 -7.48
N THR A 155 15.70 -8.42 -7.88
CA THR A 155 16.80 -7.69 -7.26
C THR A 155 16.22 -6.85 -6.13
N ILE A 156 16.41 -7.32 -4.89
CA ILE A 156 15.86 -6.71 -3.69
C ILE A 156 16.83 -5.60 -3.22
N PRO A 157 16.39 -4.34 -3.14
CA PRO A 157 17.21 -3.24 -2.64
C PRO A 157 17.58 -3.42 -1.16
N LYS A 158 18.77 -2.98 -0.74
CA LYS A 158 19.22 -3.01 0.67
C LYS A 158 18.27 -2.40 1.69
N PHE A 159 17.43 -1.43 1.31
CA PHE A 159 16.50 -0.78 2.24
C PHE A 159 15.27 -1.66 2.54
N CYS A 160 15.01 -2.70 1.73
CA CYS A 160 14.02 -3.73 2.01
C CYS A 160 14.56 -4.66 3.09
N ILE A 161 14.07 -4.51 4.31
CA ILE A 161 14.60 -5.19 5.49
C ILE A 161 14.13 -6.64 5.55
N THR A 162 12.84 -6.89 5.35
CA THR A 162 12.28 -8.25 5.35
C THR A 162 11.08 -8.33 4.44
N GLU A 163 10.84 -9.50 3.87
CA GLU A 163 9.66 -9.78 3.06
C GLU A 163 8.42 -9.99 3.95
N ILE A 164 7.32 -9.37 3.56
CA ILE A 164 6.02 -9.35 4.27
C ILE A 164 4.86 -9.75 3.34
N THR A 165 5.16 -10.28 2.15
CA THR A 165 4.18 -10.70 1.12
C THR A 165 3.03 -11.53 1.70
N ASP A 166 3.35 -12.49 2.58
CA ASP A 166 2.38 -13.43 3.19
C ASP A 166 1.83 -12.95 4.55
N GLN A 167 1.96 -11.66 4.89
CA GLN A 167 1.52 -11.10 6.18
C GLN A 167 0.31 -10.16 6.02
N PRO A 168 -0.93 -10.66 6.16
CA PRO A 168 -2.15 -9.87 5.93
C PRO A 168 -2.26 -8.61 6.80
N ARG A 169 -1.62 -8.58 7.98
CA ARG A 169 -1.62 -7.40 8.86
C ARG A 169 -1.00 -6.15 8.20
N PHE A 170 -0.15 -6.32 7.18
CA PHE A 170 0.43 -5.22 6.40
C PHE A 170 -0.41 -4.82 5.17
N ASN A 171 -1.48 -5.55 4.85
CA ASN A 171 -2.39 -5.15 3.78
C ASN A 171 -3.14 -3.88 4.20
N ASN A 172 -3.53 -3.04 3.24
CA ASN A 172 -4.25 -1.80 3.55
C ASN A 172 -5.57 -2.06 4.32
N ASP A 173 -6.31 -3.15 4.06
CA ASP A 173 -7.49 -3.54 4.85
C ASP A 173 -7.13 -4.05 6.25
N GLY A 174 -6.01 -4.76 6.40
CA GLY A 174 -5.44 -5.13 7.69
C GLY A 174 -5.06 -3.91 8.54
N LEU A 175 -4.36 -2.95 7.94
CA LEU A 175 -3.97 -1.67 8.55
C LEU A 175 -5.17 -0.79 8.89
N ALA A 176 -6.26 -0.89 8.12
CA ALA A 176 -7.49 -0.17 8.41
C ALA A 176 -8.19 -0.74 9.65
N GLY A 177 -8.17 -2.07 9.81
CA GLY A 177 -8.76 -2.75 10.96
C GLY A 177 -7.93 -2.68 12.23
N ARG A 178 -6.61 -2.79 12.13
CA ARG A 178 -5.67 -2.67 13.26
C ARG A 178 -4.42 -1.88 12.81
N PRO A 179 -4.36 -0.56 13.06
CA PRO A 179 -3.27 0.29 12.63
C PRO A 179 -1.90 -0.20 13.11
N PHE A 180 -0.85 0.10 12.32
CA PHE A 180 0.52 -0.33 12.60
C PHE A 180 1.00 0.07 14.00
N SER A 181 0.65 1.28 14.46
CA SER A 181 1.02 1.77 15.80
C SER A 181 0.58 0.86 16.95
N GLU A 182 -0.45 0.03 16.76
CA GLU A 182 -0.92 -0.91 17.79
C GLU A 182 -0.11 -2.21 17.89
N TRP A 183 0.78 -2.48 16.94
CA TRP A 183 1.53 -3.73 16.87
C TRP A 183 2.97 -3.57 16.36
N ALA A 184 3.43 -2.34 16.12
CA ALA A 184 4.79 -2.04 15.67
C ALA A 184 5.85 -2.63 16.62
N ASP A 185 5.67 -2.46 17.93
CA ASP A 185 6.59 -2.99 18.94
C ASP A 185 6.64 -4.53 18.95
N ASP A 186 5.50 -5.18 18.70
CA ASP A 186 5.43 -6.64 18.59
C ASP A 186 6.20 -7.11 17.36
N PHE A 187 6.00 -6.44 16.22
CA PHE A 187 6.67 -6.74 14.97
C PHE A 187 8.19 -6.53 15.05
N GLU A 188 8.66 -5.44 15.65
CA GLU A 188 10.11 -5.21 15.82
C GLU A 188 10.74 -6.28 16.72
N ARG A 189 10.04 -6.76 17.76
CA ARG A 189 10.52 -7.89 18.57
C ARG A 189 10.56 -9.19 17.78
N GLU A 190 9.54 -9.48 16.97
CA GLU A 190 9.52 -10.65 16.09
C GLU A 190 10.69 -10.61 15.10
N LEU A 191 10.90 -9.46 14.45
CA LEU A 191 11.99 -9.25 13.50
C LEU A 191 13.37 -9.38 14.16
N ALA A 192 13.55 -8.84 15.37
CA ALA A 192 14.80 -8.96 16.11
C ALA A 192 15.11 -10.41 16.52
N GLN A 193 14.08 -11.21 16.81
CA GLN A 193 14.23 -12.61 17.21
C GLN A 193 14.46 -13.55 16.03
N GLN A 194 13.72 -13.36 14.94
CA GLN A 194 13.73 -14.26 13.78
C GLN A 194 14.77 -13.86 12.73
N GLY A 195 15.17 -12.59 12.73
CA GLY A 195 15.97 -11.99 11.67
C GLY A 195 15.15 -11.71 10.41
N PRO A 196 15.75 -11.01 9.42
CA PRO A 196 15.11 -10.75 8.14
C PRO A 196 14.92 -12.05 7.35
N HIS A 197 13.77 -12.17 6.68
CA HIS A 197 13.43 -13.32 5.84
C HIS A 197 13.03 -12.88 4.44
N PHE A 198 13.44 -13.67 3.44
CA PHE A 198 13.12 -13.45 2.03
C PHE A 198 12.75 -14.78 1.39
N GLN A 199 11.60 -14.83 0.73
CA GLN A 199 11.04 -16.03 0.13
C GLN A 199 11.92 -16.54 -1.01
N GLN A 200 12.30 -17.82 -0.95
CA GLN A 200 13.20 -18.45 -1.93
C GLN A 200 12.46 -19.22 -3.04
N TYR A 201 11.15 -19.40 -2.91
CA TYR A 201 10.36 -20.16 -3.88
C TYR A 201 10.14 -19.39 -5.20
N PHE A 202 10.38 -18.08 -5.23
CA PHE A 202 10.33 -17.22 -6.43
C PHE A 202 11.65 -17.20 -7.24
N GLY A 203 12.49 -18.23 -7.12
CA GLY A 203 13.78 -18.28 -7.81
C GLY A 203 14.91 -17.58 -7.06
N LYS A 204 15.93 -17.11 -7.78
CA LYS A 204 17.17 -16.60 -7.17
C LYS A 204 17.07 -15.10 -6.87
N ASN A 205 16.81 -14.76 -5.62
CA ASN A 205 16.89 -13.37 -5.16
C ASN A 205 18.33 -12.85 -5.24
N ARG A 206 18.48 -11.60 -5.67
CA ARG A 206 19.75 -10.84 -5.65
C ARG A 206 19.58 -9.67 -4.69
N MET A 207 20.62 -9.31 -3.94
CA MET A 207 20.62 -8.13 -3.07
C MET A 207 21.42 -7.02 -3.75
N ALA A 208 20.85 -5.82 -3.85
CA ALA A 208 21.49 -4.62 -4.42
C ALA A 208 21.92 -3.64 -3.33
#